data_AF-A0A2N6D026-F1
#
_entry.id   AF-A0A2N6D026-F1
#
_cell.length_a   1.000
_cell.length_b   1.000
_cell.length_c   1.000
_cell.angle_alpha   90.00
_cell.angle_beta   90.00
_cell.angle_gamma   90.00
#
_symmetry.space_group_name_H-M   'P 1'
#
loop_
_entity.id
_entity.type
_entity.pdbx_description
1 polymer ?
#
loop_
_entity_poly.entity_id
_entity_poly.type
_entity_poly.pdbx_seq_one_letter_code
_entity_poly.pdbx_strand_id
1 'polypeptide(L)'
;MTHAGTVQQPIMVRANRLGEAQLEFSMLEGFHVMAPYWVFENLIITGTCKNDSDCEHAFHVVGDAQGFVLRNSTIKDFNAHVKVNGSSGHYPDNGLIEHSNFYNQHARKTPNQVNLLNINSVDNWRVQSNLLADFMKSGGDKLSYGAFMKGNGRKGIFENNLVICEMNLTYSGKTQVALSFGGGGTGTAFCRDQSCETEHSEGIIKNNIILNCPTDVAIYLNKAAKTRIYHNALINTLGIDARFGSTSALIANNIIAGRIKDRDGATTIRQNNLIDIDCVQPGSYWPFSCAVDELYQAPYAGDFRLQKGSLILGRGITINKKMTDFCDNTADPQHPDLGPIQYSNGRSCLPLYRE
;
A
#
# COMPACT_ATOMS: atom_id res chain seq x y z
N MET A 1 -3.34 25.52 2.85
CA MET A 1 -1.97 25.75 3.37
C MET A 1 -1.09 26.19 2.22
N THR A 2 -0.76 27.48 2.16
CA THR A 2 -0.27 28.16 0.96
C THR A 2 1.13 28.77 1.10
N HIS A 3 1.73 28.70 2.28
CA HIS A 3 3.11 29.15 2.51
C HIS A 3 4.09 28.00 2.25
N ALA A 4 5.20 28.30 1.59
CA ALA A 4 6.23 27.35 1.24
C ALA A 4 7.26 27.23 2.38
N GLY A 5 7.60 25.99 2.73
CA GLY A 5 8.84 25.69 3.44
C GLY A 5 10.01 25.56 2.47
N THR A 6 11.12 25.03 2.95
CA THR A 6 12.26 24.58 2.14
C THR A 6 12.72 23.21 2.61
N VAL A 7 13.58 22.54 1.83
CA VAL A 7 14.17 21.26 2.25
C VAL A 7 14.90 21.40 3.60
N GLN A 8 15.61 22.51 3.83
CA GLN A 8 16.38 22.75 5.05
C GLN A 8 15.53 23.29 6.21
N GLN A 9 14.41 23.93 5.89
CA GLN A 9 13.48 24.53 6.86
C GLN A 9 12.04 24.23 6.43
N PRO A 10 11.56 22.98 6.62
CA PRO A 10 10.18 22.64 6.33
C PRO A 10 9.24 23.30 7.35
N ILE A 11 7.98 23.46 6.97
CA ILE A 11 6.94 23.87 7.91
C ILE A 11 6.42 22.61 8.61
N MET A 12 6.52 22.58 9.94
CA MET A 12 6.17 21.40 10.75
C MET A 12 4.86 21.62 11.51
N VAL A 13 3.93 20.69 11.36
CA VAL A 13 2.73 20.56 12.19
C VAL A 13 2.86 19.26 12.97
N ARG A 14 3.17 19.36 14.27
CA ARG A 14 3.47 18.18 15.07
C ARG A 14 3.06 18.28 16.52
N ALA A 15 2.87 17.13 17.14
CA ALA A 15 2.91 16.97 18.59
C ALA A 15 4.26 16.41 19.06
N ASN A 16 4.59 16.53 20.35
CA ASN A 16 5.82 15.95 20.87
C ASN A 16 5.72 14.43 20.93
N ARG A 17 4.54 13.90 21.27
CA ARG A 17 4.25 12.46 21.28
C ARG A 17 2.92 12.18 20.59
N LEU A 18 2.83 11.02 19.93
CA LEU A 18 1.59 10.54 19.35
C LEU A 18 0.51 10.46 20.44
N GLY A 19 -0.70 10.95 20.14
CA GLY A 19 -1.83 10.99 21.06
C GLY A 19 -2.00 12.30 21.83
N GLU A 20 -1.00 13.18 21.84
CA GLU A 20 -1.11 14.51 22.46
C GLU A 20 -1.91 15.50 21.59
N ALA A 21 -1.88 15.33 20.27
CA ALA A 21 -2.73 16.08 19.34
C ALA A 21 -3.75 15.14 18.70
N GLN A 22 -5.02 15.39 18.98
CA GLN A 22 -6.16 14.67 18.40
C GLN A 22 -7.04 15.69 17.69
N LEU A 23 -7.29 15.45 16.40
CA LEU A 23 -8.05 16.33 15.53
C LEU A 23 -9.27 15.58 15.02
N GLU A 24 -10.44 16.19 15.14
CA GLU A 24 -11.69 15.66 14.59
C GLU A 24 -12.15 16.53 13.42
N PHE A 25 -12.29 15.93 12.25
CA PHE A 25 -12.74 16.61 11.04
C PHE A 25 -14.16 16.18 10.67
N SER A 26 -15.08 17.13 10.71
CA SER A 26 -16.44 16.97 10.19
C SER A 26 -16.61 17.89 8.96
N MET A 27 -15.83 17.62 7.92
CA MET A 27 -15.73 18.42 6.71
C MET A 27 -15.19 17.59 5.54
N LEU A 28 -15.46 18.05 4.31
CA LEU A 28 -15.09 17.33 3.08
C LEU A 28 -13.59 17.03 3.01
N GLU A 29 -12.76 18.07 3.18
CA GLU A 29 -11.31 17.98 3.10
C GLU A 29 -10.68 18.73 4.27
N GLY A 30 -9.80 18.08 5.03
CA GLY A 30 -9.08 18.67 6.15
C GLY A 30 -7.92 19.56 5.72
N PHE A 31 -6.69 19.08 5.91
CA PHE A 31 -5.49 19.81 5.51
C PHE A 31 -5.35 19.84 3.99
N HIS A 32 -5.71 20.97 3.39
CA HIS A 32 -5.44 21.25 1.98
C HIS A 32 -4.03 21.83 1.83
N VAL A 33 -3.07 21.02 1.38
CA VAL A 33 -1.65 21.36 1.23
C VAL A 33 -1.36 21.73 -0.22
N MET A 34 -1.01 22.99 -0.46
CA MET A 34 -0.83 23.54 -1.81
C MET A 34 0.58 24.10 -2.05
N ALA A 35 1.40 24.15 -1.01
CA ALA A 35 2.75 24.72 -1.05
C ALA A 35 3.76 23.69 -0.53
N PRO A 36 5.04 23.79 -0.93
CA PRO A 36 6.00 22.73 -0.74
C PRO A 36 6.53 22.62 0.69
N TYR A 37 7.11 21.46 1.00
CA TYR A 37 7.89 21.14 2.21
C TYR A 37 7.13 21.31 3.53
N TRP A 38 5.98 20.63 3.62
CA TRP A 38 5.22 20.47 4.85
C TRP A 38 5.46 19.09 5.48
N VAL A 39 5.67 19.07 6.79
CA VAL A 39 5.85 17.84 7.58
C VAL A 39 4.78 17.76 8.65
N PHE A 40 4.08 16.64 8.68
CA PHE A 40 3.07 16.29 9.69
C PHE A 40 3.57 15.10 10.51
N GLU A 41 3.54 15.22 11.83
CA GLU A 41 4.13 14.22 12.72
C GLU A 41 3.37 14.09 14.05
N ASN A 42 3.22 12.86 14.56
CA ASN A 42 2.62 12.57 15.86
C ASN A 42 1.15 13.01 16.01
N LEU A 43 0.37 12.96 14.92
CA LEU A 43 -1.03 13.39 14.93
C LEU A 43 -1.98 12.19 14.95
N ILE A 44 -3.08 12.31 15.70
CA ILE A 44 -4.26 11.45 15.51
C ILE A 44 -5.34 12.30 14.84
N ILE A 45 -5.84 11.87 13.68
CA ILE A 45 -6.88 12.59 12.92
C ILE A 45 -8.03 11.63 12.63
N THR A 46 -9.24 12.01 13.01
CA THR A 46 -10.45 11.19 12.84
C THR A 46 -11.51 11.96 12.05
N GLY A 47 -12.06 11.34 11.00
CA GLY A 47 -13.24 11.84 10.32
C GLY A 47 -14.51 11.55 11.12
N THR A 48 -15.26 12.59 11.49
CA THR A 48 -16.47 12.48 12.34
C THR A 48 -17.75 12.88 11.60
N CYS A 49 -17.75 12.78 10.27
CA CYS A 49 -18.91 13.13 9.45
C CYS A 49 -20.05 12.13 9.67
N LYS A 50 -21.28 12.64 9.75
CA LYS A 50 -22.49 11.82 9.87
C LYS A 50 -22.77 11.00 8.59
N ASN A 51 -22.38 11.54 7.44
CA ASN A 51 -22.44 10.89 6.14
C ASN A 51 -21.02 10.71 5.64
N ASP A 52 -20.63 9.49 5.29
CA ASP A 52 -19.28 9.18 4.86
C ASP A 52 -18.86 9.97 3.61
N SER A 53 -19.83 10.38 2.78
CA SER A 53 -19.58 11.19 1.57
C SER A 53 -19.13 12.62 1.89
N ASP A 54 -19.27 13.06 3.14
CA ASP A 54 -18.82 14.37 3.60
C ASP A 54 -17.44 14.32 4.26
N CYS A 55 -16.82 13.13 4.38
CA CYS A 55 -15.46 12.93 4.92
C CYS A 55 -14.57 12.28 3.85
N GLU A 56 -14.17 13.09 2.86
CA GLU A 56 -13.34 12.62 1.75
C GLU A 56 -11.88 12.48 2.19
N HIS A 57 -11.23 13.57 2.63
CA HIS A 57 -9.77 13.60 2.78
C HIS A 57 -9.31 14.21 4.09
N ALA A 58 -8.43 13.54 4.84
CA ALA A 58 -7.73 14.18 5.95
C ALA A 58 -6.66 15.15 5.43
N PHE A 59 -5.95 14.72 4.38
CA PHE A 59 -4.98 15.50 3.64
C PHE A 59 -5.33 15.51 2.15
N HIS A 60 -5.40 16.70 1.57
CA HIS A 60 -5.43 16.89 0.12
C HIS A 60 -4.17 17.64 -0.30
N VAL A 61 -3.21 16.92 -0.89
CA VAL A 61 -1.91 17.42 -1.33
C VAL A 61 -1.95 17.66 -2.82
N VAL A 62 -1.82 18.92 -3.25
CA VAL A 62 -2.12 19.31 -4.63
C VAL A 62 -1.10 20.26 -5.22
N GLY A 63 -0.91 20.19 -6.54
CA GLY A 63 -0.15 21.19 -7.30
C GLY A 63 1.30 21.29 -6.83
N ASP A 64 1.73 22.45 -6.34
CA ASP A 64 3.11 22.75 -5.97
C ASP A 64 3.57 22.12 -4.63
N ALA A 65 2.74 21.32 -3.97
CA ALA A 65 3.01 20.74 -2.66
C ALA A 65 4.05 19.60 -2.64
N GLN A 66 5.18 19.79 -3.34
CA GLN A 66 6.30 18.85 -3.36
C GLN A 66 6.92 18.65 -1.98
N GLY A 67 7.50 17.47 -1.74
CA GLY A 67 8.21 17.16 -0.50
C GLY A 67 7.31 17.08 0.74
N PHE A 68 6.02 16.76 0.56
CA PHE A 68 5.11 16.46 1.65
C PHE A 68 5.63 15.27 2.47
N VAL A 69 5.56 15.37 3.80
CA VAL A 69 5.84 14.24 4.69
C VAL A 69 4.72 14.07 5.71
N LEU A 70 4.22 12.84 5.83
CA LEU A 70 3.40 12.39 6.95
C LEU A 70 4.12 11.24 7.64
N ARG A 71 4.41 11.41 8.93
CA ARG A 71 5.11 10.38 9.71
C ARG A 71 4.50 10.14 11.08
N ASN A 72 4.66 8.94 11.60
CA ASN A 72 4.28 8.55 12.97
C ASN A 72 2.91 9.08 13.41
N SER A 73 1.89 8.91 12.56
CA SER A 73 0.55 9.47 12.76
C SER A 73 -0.54 8.40 12.57
N THR A 74 -1.72 8.62 13.14
CA THR A 74 -2.87 7.72 12.96
C THR A 74 -4.03 8.49 12.34
N ILE A 75 -4.49 8.05 11.17
CA ILE A 75 -5.58 8.69 10.42
C ILE A 75 -6.74 7.70 10.31
N LYS A 76 -7.95 8.13 10.62
CA LYS A 76 -9.15 7.27 10.72
C LYS A 76 -10.36 7.86 10.02
N ASP A 77 -11.18 7.02 9.40
CA ASP A 77 -12.55 7.35 8.99
C ASP A 77 -12.69 8.41 7.88
N PHE A 78 -11.86 8.28 6.84
CA PHE A 78 -11.96 9.04 5.59
C PHE A 78 -12.16 8.10 4.40
N ASN A 79 -12.77 8.60 3.32
CA ASN A 79 -12.87 7.83 2.07
C ASN A 79 -11.49 7.67 1.42
N ALA A 80 -10.68 8.73 1.46
CA ALA A 80 -9.26 8.70 1.14
C ALA A 80 -8.45 9.57 2.10
N HIS A 81 -7.85 8.94 3.12
CA HIS A 81 -7.09 9.58 4.19
C HIS A 81 -6.05 10.56 3.66
N VAL A 82 -5.31 10.17 2.62
CA VAL A 82 -4.42 11.06 1.88
C VAL A 82 -4.77 11.02 0.40
N LYS A 83 -5.19 12.17 -0.13
CA LYS A 83 -5.38 12.42 -1.55
C LYS A 83 -4.24 13.26 -2.10
N VAL A 84 -3.67 12.82 -3.21
CA VAL A 84 -2.60 13.53 -3.92
C VAL A 84 -2.97 13.63 -5.41
N ASN A 85 -2.83 14.82 -6.00
CA ASN A 85 -2.90 14.98 -7.44
C ASN A 85 -2.18 16.24 -7.95
N GLY A 86 -1.79 16.20 -9.22
CA GLY A 86 -1.38 17.41 -9.93
C GLY A 86 -2.52 18.41 -10.08
N SER A 87 -2.17 19.66 -10.33
CA SER A 87 -3.10 20.75 -10.66
C SER A 87 -2.40 21.75 -11.58
N SER A 88 -3.05 22.16 -12.66
CA SER A 88 -2.54 23.16 -13.62
C SER A 88 -1.13 22.87 -14.17
N GLY A 89 -0.77 21.59 -14.32
CA GLY A 89 0.57 21.17 -14.79
C GLY A 89 1.65 21.14 -13.70
N HIS A 90 1.30 21.42 -12.45
CA HIS A 90 2.16 21.30 -11.28
C HIS A 90 1.85 20.01 -10.54
N TYR A 91 2.87 19.35 -9.99
CA TYR A 91 2.77 18.04 -9.39
C TYR A 91 3.47 17.99 -8.03
N PRO A 92 2.80 17.49 -6.97
CA PRO A 92 3.40 17.40 -5.64
C PRO A 92 4.30 16.17 -5.56
N ASP A 93 5.44 16.22 -6.26
CA ASP A 93 6.41 15.12 -6.35
C ASP A 93 7.20 14.94 -5.05
N ASN A 94 7.84 13.78 -4.90
CA ASN A 94 8.76 13.44 -3.80
C ASN A 94 8.11 13.40 -2.40
N GLY A 95 6.88 12.89 -2.29
CA GLY A 95 6.21 12.72 -1.02
C GLY A 95 6.65 11.48 -0.23
N LEU A 96 6.56 11.55 1.10
CA LEU A 96 6.88 10.47 2.03
C LEU A 96 5.73 10.24 3.01
N ILE A 97 5.26 9.00 3.11
CA ILE A 97 4.35 8.54 4.15
C ILE A 97 5.03 7.39 4.89
N GLU A 98 5.32 7.58 6.18
CA GLU A 98 6.06 6.58 6.95
C GLU A 98 5.54 6.34 8.37
N HIS A 99 5.72 5.12 8.88
CA HIS A 99 5.46 4.77 10.29
C HIS A 99 4.06 5.16 10.78
N SER A 100 3.06 5.18 9.90
CA SER A 100 1.72 5.70 10.19
C SER A 100 0.65 4.61 10.07
N ASN A 101 -0.47 4.81 10.77
CA ASN A 101 -1.62 3.92 10.78
C ASN A 101 -2.79 4.55 10.03
N PHE A 102 -3.37 3.82 9.07
CA PHE A 102 -4.54 4.26 8.30
C PHE A 102 -5.59 3.18 8.32
N TYR A 103 -6.78 3.49 8.85
CA TYR A 103 -7.88 2.54 8.87
C TYR A 103 -9.25 3.20 8.97
N ASN A 104 -10.32 2.43 8.78
CA ASN A 104 -11.68 2.87 9.11
C ASN A 104 -12.25 1.99 10.21
N GLN A 105 -13.13 2.56 11.03
CA GLN A 105 -13.83 1.87 12.12
C GLN A 105 -15.18 1.30 11.67
N HIS A 106 -15.65 1.67 10.47
CA HIS A 106 -16.78 1.06 9.78
C HIS A 106 -16.57 1.03 8.27
N ALA A 107 -17.30 0.15 7.58
CA ALA A 107 -17.31 0.12 6.13
C ALA A 107 -17.94 1.40 5.57
N ARG A 108 -17.20 2.13 4.72
CA ARG A 108 -17.61 3.44 4.19
C ARG A 108 -18.82 3.30 3.27
N LYS A 109 -19.95 3.88 3.67
CA LYS A 109 -21.22 3.90 2.95
C LYS A 109 -21.32 5.15 2.08
N THR A 110 -20.59 5.12 0.97
CA THR A 110 -20.55 6.23 0.00
C THR A 110 -20.52 5.69 -1.43
N PRO A 111 -21.08 6.43 -2.43
CA PRO A 111 -20.79 6.14 -3.83
C PRO A 111 -19.35 6.50 -4.23
N ASN A 112 -18.69 7.40 -3.49
CA ASN A 112 -17.36 7.93 -3.78
C ASN A 112 -16.28 6.85 -3.67
N GLN A 113 -15.09 7.13 -4.19
CA GLN A 113 -13.99 6.16 -4.15
C GLN A 113 -13.53 5.95 -2.71
N VAL A 114 -13.24 4.71 -2.33
CA VAL A 114 -12.64 4.40 -1.03
C VAL A 114 -11.25 3.83 -1.28
N ASN A 115 -10.24 4.56 -0.83
CA ASN A 115 -8.83 4.20 -0.96
C ASN A 115 -8.02 4.97 0.06
N LEU A 116 -7.39 4.31 1.04
CA LEU A 116 -6.74 5.04 2.14
C LEU A 116 -5.70 6.04 1.62
N LEU A 117 -4.86 5.60 0.68
CA LEU A 117 -3.88 6.46 0.02
C LEU A 117 -4.15 6.52 -1.50
N ASN A 118 -4.56 7.71 -1.95
CA ASN A 118 -4.93 8.01 -3.34
C ASN A 118 -3.86 8.90 -3.98
N ILE A 119 -2.85 8.30 -4.60
CA ILE A 119 -1.68 9.03 -5.09
C ILE A 119 -1.71 9.12 -6.62
N ASN A 120 -2.06 10.29 -7.17
CA ASN A 120 -2.24 10.46 -8.61
C ASN A 120 -1.20 11.39 -9.23
N SER A 121 -0.66 10.99 -10.38
CA SER A 121 0.06 11.84 -11.34
C SER A 121 1.39 12.41 -10.85
N VAL A 122 1.95 11.80 -9.82
CA VAL A 122 3.15 12.26 -9.12
C VAL A 122 4.29 11.26 -9.19
N ASP A 123 5.50 11.79 -9.08
CA ASP A 123 6.74 11.03 -9.14
C ASP A 123 7.40 10.88 -7.76
N ASN A 124 8.15 9.80 -7.59
CA ASN A 124 9.03 9.52 -6.44
C ASN A 124 8.34 9.51 -5.07
N TRP A 125 7.07 9.11 -5.01
CA TRP A 125 6.38 8.90 -3.74
C TRP A 125 6.82 7.62 -3.06
N ARG A 126 7.01 7.68 -1.73
CA ARG A 126 7.38 6.53 -0.92
C ARG A 126 6.38 6.34 0.22
N VAL A 127 5.77 5.16 0.26
CA VAL A 127 4.87 4.72 1.32
C VAL A 127 5.58 3.57 2.02
N GLN A 128 6.13 3.83 3.21
CA GLN A 128 6.98 2.88 3.92
C GLN A 128 6.56 2.60 5.35
N SER A 129 6.66 1.35 5.80
CA SER A 129 6.54 0.99 7.22
C SER A 129 5.22 1.43 7.86
N ASN A 130 4.11 1.43 7.11
CA ASN A 130 2.78 1.82 7.58
C ASN A 130 1.89 0.61 7.86
N LEU A 131 0.85 0.81 8.66
CA LEU A 131 -0.34 -0.06 8.67
C LEU A 131 -1.43 0.53 7.78
N LEU A 132 -1.96 -0.30 6.87
CA LEU A 132 -3.15 0.01 6.07
C LEU A 132 -4.23 -1.06 6.35
N ALA A 133 -5.33 -0.70 7.00
CA ALA A 133 -6.33 -1.68 7.42
C ALA A 133 -7.79 -1.26 7.17
N ASP A 134 -8.69 -2.23 7.13
CA ASP A 134 -10.14 -2.04 7.28
C ASP A 134 -10.75 -1.01 6.28
N PHE A 135 -10.30 -1.02 5.03
CA PHE A 135 -10.65 0.00 4.02
C PHE A 135 -11.86 -0.36 3.15
N MET A 136 -12.86 -1.04 3.69
CA MET A 136 -13.98 -1.55 2.88
C MET A 136 -14.99 -0.46 2.51
N LYS A 137 -15.65 -0.65 1.35
CA LYS A 137 -16.71 0.23 0.82
C LYS A 137 -18.05 -0.49 0.71
N SER A 138 -19.04 -0.08 1.49
CA SER A 138 -20.39 -0.69 1.50
C SER A 138 -21.37 -0.02 0.54
N GLY A 139 -21.06 1.18 0.03
CA GLY A 139 -21.85 1.89 -0.98
C GLY A 139 -21.33 1.72 -2.42
N GLY A 140 -22.06 2.26 -3.40
CA GLY A 140 -21.64 2.32 -4.80
C GLY A 140 -21.30 0.95 -5.41
N ASP A 141 -20.16 0.89 -6.09
CA ASP A 141 -19.58 -0.30 -6.72
C ASP A 141 -18.90 -1.27 -5.74
N LYS A 142 -18.79 -0.88 -4.46
CA LYS A 142 -18.17 -1.66 -3.37
C LYS A 142 -16.70 -2.05 -3.61
N LEU A 143 -16.04 -1.39 -4.55
CA LEU A 143 -14.61 -1.54 -4.82
C LEU A 143 -13.83 -0.57 -3.93
N SER A 144 -12.76 -1.07 -3.33
CA SER A 144 -11.87 -0.28 -2.49
C SER A 144 -10.42 -0.72 -2.60
N TYR A 145 -9.52 0.21 -2.26
CA TYR A 145 -8.09 -0.03 -2.29
C TYR A 145 -7.42 0.29 -0.95
N GLY A 146 -6.37 -0.42 -0.57
CA GLY A 146 -5.53 0.02 0.54
C GLY A 146 -4.75 1.27 0.14
N ALA A 147 -3.98 1.15 -0.94
CA ALA A 147 -3.29 2.27 -1.55
C ALA A 147 -3.12 2.05 -3.06
N PHE A 148 -3.09 3.14 -3.83
CA PHE A 148 -2.60 3.08 -5.20
C PHE A 148 -1.73 4.28 -5.56
N MET A 149 -0.86 4.07 -6.55
CA MET A 149 -0.20 5.15 -7.29
C MET A 149 -0.57 5.01 -8.77
N LYS A 150 -1.07 6.09 -9.38
CA LYS A 150 -1.65 6.05 -10.74
C LYS A 150 -1.52 7.38 -11.49
N GLY A 151 -2.15 7.51 -12.65
CA GLY A 151 -2.21 8.78 -13.38
C GLY A 151 -0.91 9.18 -14.08
N ASN A 152 -0.14 8.21 -14.59
CA ASN A 152 1.14 8.40 -15.28
C ASN A 152 2.28 8.93 -14.38
N GLY A 153 2.19 8.65 -13.08
CA GLY A 153 3.28 8.86 -12.13
C GLY A 153 4.41 7.84 -12.30
N ARG A 154 5.57 8.12 -11.70
CA ARG A 154 6.77 7.30 -11.86
C ARG A 154 7.51 7.06 -10.55
N LYS A 155 8.20 5.92 -10.47
CA LYS A 155 9.16 5.60 -9.41
C LYS A 155 8.57 5.62 -7.99
N GLY A 156 7.25 5.43 -7.90
CA GLY A 156 6.55 5.15 -6.66
C GLY A 156 7.06 3.88 -5.97
N ILE A 157 7.14 3.90 -4.64
CA ILE A 157 7.59 2.78 -3.82
C ILE A 157 6.57 2.49 -2.72
N PHE A 158 6.12 1.24 -2.68
CA PHE A 158 5.46 0.64 -1.52
C PHE A 158 6.43 -0.34 -0.85
N GLU A 159 6.84 -0.07 0.39
CA GLU A 159 7.75 -0.97 1.08
C GLU A 159 7.50 -1.14 2.58
N ASN A 160 7.83 -2.30 3.12
CA ASN A 160 7.73 -2.58 4.55
C ASN A 160 6.34 -2.31 5.16
N ASN A 161 5.27 -2.21 4.36
CA ASN A 161 3.93 -1.94 4.88
C ASN A 161 3.27 -3.24 5.32
N LEU A 162 2.51 -3.16 6.41
CA LEU A 162 1.55 -4.18 6.80
C LEU A 162 0.17 -3.76 6.28
N VAL A 163 -0.40 -4.55 5.38
CA VAL A 163 -1.71 -4.26 4.79
C VAL A 163 -2.67 -5.39 5.15
N ILE A 164 -3.76 -5.08 5.85
CA ILE A 164 -4.73 -6.07 6.32
C ILE A 164 -6.12 -5.63 5.84
N CYS A 165 -6.63 -6.24 4.77
CA CYS A 165 -7.91 -5.79 4.20
C CYS A 165 -9.08 -5.98 5.20
N GLU A 166 -9.07 -7.07 5.95
CA GLU A 166 -10.02 -7.38 7.03
C GLU A 166 -9.24 -7.64 8.32
N MET A 167 -9.10 -6.61 9.16
CA MET A 167 -8.44 -6.69 10.46
C MET A 167 -9.48 -6.81 11.58
N ASN A 168 -10.36 -5.80 11.68
CA ASN A 168 -11.46 -5.78 12.65
C ASN A 168 -12.84 -5.78 11.99
N LEU A 169 -12.91 -5.57 10.67
CA LEU A 169 -14.16 -5.40 9.95
C LEU A 169 -14.32 -6.43 8.84
N THR A 170 -15.53 -7.02 8.77
CA THR A 170 -15.87 -8.10 7.82
C THR A 170 -17.34 -7.99 7.38
N TYR A 171 -17.61 -8.05 6.06
CA TYR A 171 -18.94 -8.29 5.49
C TYR A 171 -18.87 -8.84 4.05
N SER A 172 -19.96 -9.40 3.53
CA SER A 172 -19.98 -10.05 2.20
C SER A 172 -20.24 -9.09 1.02
N GLY A 173 -19.81 -9.48 -0.19
CA GLY A 173 -20.12 -8.77 -1.43
C GLY A 173 -19.32 -7.49 -1.67
N LYS A 174 -18.11 -7.41 -1.13
CA LYS A 174 -17.13 -6.33 -1.30
C LYS A 174 -15.96 -6.76 -2.16
N THR A 175 -15.26 -5.81 -2.79
CA THR A 175 -14.01 -6.07 -3.51
C THR A 175 -12.92 -5.18 -2.93
N GLN A 176 -11.83 -5.79 -2.46
CA GLN A 176 -10.71 -5.09 -1.85
C GLN A 176 -9.40 -5.49 -2.50
N VAL A 177 -8.71 -4.51 -3.07
CA VAL A 177 -7.36 -4.67 -3.60
C VAL A 177 -6.40 -3.98 -2.64
N ALA A 178 -5.37 -4.65 -2.14
CA ALA A 178 -4.48 -4.03 -1.16
C ALA A 178 -3.61 -2.92 -1.77
N LEU A 179 -2.66 -3.27 -2.64
CA LEU A 179 -1.75 -2.31 -3.27
C LEU A 179 -1.92 -2.32 -4.78
N SER A 180 -1.85 -1.14 -5.40
CA SER A 180 -1.93 -1.08 -6.86
C SER A 180 -1.04 -0.01 -7.50
N PHE A 181 -0.48 -0.37 -8.65
CA PHE A 181 -0.01 0.60 -9.63
C PHE A 181 -1.02 0.68 -10.76
N GLY A 182 -1.67 1.83 -10.87
CA GLY A 182 -2.82 2.05 -11.74
C GLY A 182 -4.15 1.59 -11.15
N GLY A 183 -5.16 1.51 -12.01
CA GLY A 183 -6.53 1.20 -11.60
C GLY A 183 -7.38 2.44 -11.28
N GLY A 184 -8.65 2.23 -10.96
CA GLY A 184 -9.57 3.31 -10.56
C GLY A 184 -9.92 4.35 -11.64
N GLY A 185 -9.74 4.04 -12.92
CA GLY A 185 -10.33 4.78 -14.06
C GLY A 185 -9.91 6.25 -14.20
N THR A 186 -8.62 6.57 -14.17
CA THR A 186 -8.14 7.95 -14.30
C THR A 186 -8.51 8.52 -15.68
N GLY A 187 -9.22 9.65 -15.71
CA GLY A 187 -9.48 10.37 -16.95
C GLY A 187 -8.21 11.03 -17.48
N THR A 188 -8.04 11.08 -18.81
CA THR A 188 -6.85 11.63 -19.49
C THR A 188 -6.43 13.01 -18.99
N ALA A 189 -7.38 13.90 -18.73
CA ALA A 189 -7.12 15.25 -18.22
C ALA A 189 -6.44 15.29 -16.84
N PHE A 190 -6.54 14.21 -16.06
CA PHE A 190 -5.97 14.12 -14.71
C PHE A 190 -4.63 13.41 -14.69
N CYS A 191 -4.24 12.71 -15.76
CA CYS A 191 -2.92 12.09 -15.85
C CYS A 191 -1.83 13.14 -16.03
N ARG A 192 -0.63 12.82 -15.54
CA ARG A 192 0.57 13.61 -15.80
C ARG A 192 0.76 13.80 -17.30
N ASP A 193 1.01 15.04 -17.70
CA ASP A 193 1.16 15.46 -19.10
C ASP A 193 -0.03 15.08 -20.00
N GLN A 194 -1.22 14.88 -19.39
CA GLN A 194 -2.46 14.48 -20.06
C GLN A 194 -2.33 13.17 -20.87
N SER A 195 -1.51 12.23 -20.39
CA SER A 195 -1.34 10.93 -21.02
C SER A 195 -1.55 9.80 -20.02
N CYS A 196 -2.41 8.84 -20.34
CA CYS A 196 -2.63 7.62 -19.53
C CYS A 196 -2.26 6.34 -20.32
N GLU A 197 -1.26 6.42 -21.20
CA GLU A 197 -0.70 5.25 -21.88
C GLU A 197 -0.16 4.24 -20.87
N THR A 198 0.51 4.76 -19.84
CA THR A 198 0.80 4.07 -18.59
C THR A 198 0.09 4.77 -17.45
N GLU A 199 -0.45 4.00 -16.50
CA GLU A 199 -0.94 4.57 -15.24
C GLU A 199 0.20 4.79 -14.25
N HIS A 200 1.26 3.97 -14.30
CA HIS A 200 2.45 4.18 -13.50
C HIS A 200 3.67 3.50 -14.14
N SER A 201 4.87 4.03 -13.93
CA SER A 201 6.11 3.44 -14.47
C SER A 201 7.21 3.31 -13.42
N GLU A 202 8.06 2.29 -13.57
CA GLU A 202 9.26 2.07 -12.74
C GLU A 202 8.97 1.92 -11.24
N GLY A 203 7.76 1.49 -10.89
CA GLY A 203 7.34 1.32 -9.51
C GLY A 203 7.97 0.11 -8.82
N ILE A 204 8.09 0.18 -7.49
CA ILE A 204 8.61 -0.89 -6.65
C ILE A 204 7.60 -1.26 -5.57
N ILE A 205 7.30 -2.55 -5.42
CA ILE A 205 6.52 -3.09 -4.30
C ILE A 205 7.39 -4.15 -3.62
N LYS A 206 7.92 -3.87 -2.44
CA LYS A 206 8.85 -4.79 -1.78
C LYS A 206 8.65 -4.94 -0.29
N ASN A 207 9.00 -6.09 0.27
CA ASN A 207 8.99 -6.32 1.71
C ASN A 207 7.64 -6.02 2.38
N ASN A 208 6.52 -6.01 1.66
CA ASN A 208 5.22 -5.79 2.28
C ASN A 208 4.66 -7.13 2.77
N ILE A 209 3.88 -7.07 3.84
CA ILE A 209 3.06 -8.19 4.32
C ILE A 209 1.61 -7.80 4.04
N ILE A 210 0.92 -8.58 3.21
CA ILE A 210 -0.46 -8.32 2.82
C ILE A 210 -1.33 -9.52 3.23
N LEU A 211 -2.33 -9.25 4.06
CA LEU A 211 -3.16 -10.24 4.72
C LEU A 211 -4.65 -10.01 4.44
N ASN A 212 -5.40 -11.10 4.47
CA ASN A 212 -6.85 -11.12 4.64
C ASN A 212 -7.60 -10.25 3.62
N CYS A 213 -7.22 -10.34 2.35
CA CYS A 213 -7.91 -9.76 1.21
C CYS A 213 -8.64 -10.85 0.41
N PRO A 214 -9.65 -11.54 0.98
CA PRO A 214 -10.20 -12.77 0.40
C PRO A 214 -11.02 -12.55 -0.87
N THR A 215 -11.36 -11.29 -1.19
CA THR A 215 -12.26 -10.96 -2.31
C THR A 215 -11.54 -10.52 -3.58
N ASP A 216 -10.25 -10.22 -3.53
CA ASP A 216 -9.46 -9.87 -4.73
C ASP A 216 -7.94 -10.11 -4.53
N VAL A 217 -7.14 -9.67 -5.50
CA VAL A 217 -5.68 -9.74 -5.46
C VAL A 217 -5.09 -8.78 -4.43
N ALA A 218 -3.99 -9.20 -3.83
CA ALA A 218 -3.17 -8.36 -2.96
C ALA A 218 -2.51 -7.23 -3.75
N ILE A 219 -2.03 -7.54 -4.95
CA ILE A 219 -1.31 -6.59 -5.80
C ILE A 219 -1.95 -6.56 -7.18
N TYR A 220 -2.33 -5.36 -7.63
CA TYR A 220 -2.87 -5.16 -8.97
C TYR A 220 -2.02 -4.20 -9.79
N LEU A 221 -1.63 -4.63 -10.99
CA LEU A 221 -0.92 -3.82 -11.98
C LEU A 221 -1.83 -3.55 -13.18
N ASN A 222 -2.16 -2.29 -13.43
CA ASN A 222 -3.00 -1.85 -14.54
C ASN A 222 -2.25 -0.79 -15.34
N LYS A 223 -1.88 -1.12 -16.59
CA LYS A 223 -1.02 -0.29 -17.43
C LYS A 223 0.25 0.18 -16.68
N ALA A 224 0.85 -0.72 -15.90
CA ALA A 224 1.99 -0.41 -15.04
C ALA A 224 3.29 -0.94 -15.64
N ALA A 225 4.14 -0.05 -16.14
CA ALA A 225 5.33 -0.42 -16.89
C ALA A 225 6.58 -0.56 -16.01
N LYS A 226 7.43 -1.56 -16.32
CA LYS A 226 8.75 -1.76 -15.69
C LYS A 226 8.70 -1.85 -14.16
N THR A 227 7.63 -2.45 -13.64
CA THR A 227 7.43 -2.62 -12.20
C THR A 227 8.36 -3.69 -11.64
N ARG A 228 8.82 -3.56 -10.39
CA ARG A 228 9.53 -4.62 -9.66
C ARG A 228 8.77 -4.97 -8.39
N ILE A 229 8.40 -6.23 -8.24
CA ILE A 229 7.68 -6.76 -7.07
C ILE A 229 8.56 -7.82 -6.42
N TYR A 230 9.04 -7.61 -5.20
CA TYR A 230 9.91 -8.60 -4.59
C TYR A 230 9.87 -8.69 -3.08
N HIS A 231 10.15 -9.88 -2.54
CA HIS A 231 10.20 -10.11 -1.09
C HIS A 231 8.91 -9.74 -0.36
N ASN A 232 7.73 -9.87 -0.98
CA ASN A 232 6.46 -9.67 -0.28
C ASN A 232 5.90 -11.01 0.22
N ALA A 233 5.08 -10.98 1.28
CA ALA A 233 4.24 -12.11 1.70
C ALA A 233 2.77 -11.77 1.46
N LEU A 234 2.07 -12.59 0.68
CA LEU A 234 0.66 -12.41 0.33
C LEU A 234 -0.11 -13.62 0.87
N ILE A 235 -0.87 -13.41 1.95
CA ILE A 235 -1.58 -14.47 2.67
C ILE A 235 -3.08 -14.18 2.65
N ASN A 236 -3.91 -15.20 2.38
CA ASN A 236 -5.36 -15.05 2.29
C ASN A 236 -5.79 -14.01 1.24
N THR A 237 -5.26 -14.14 0.02
CA THR A 237 -5.54 -13.23 -1.10
C THR A 237 -5.63 -14.01 -2.40
N LEU A 238 -6.09 -13.39 -3.49
CA LEU A 238 -5.98 -14.01 -4.82
C LEU A 238 -4.57 -13.91 -5.44
N GLY A 239 -3.59 -13.30 -4.76
CA GLY A 239 -2.22 -13.13 -5.24
C GLY A 239 -2.00 -11.83 -6.02
N ILE A 240 -1.47 -11.93 -7.24
CA ILE A 240 -1.07 -10.80 -8.09
C ILE A 240 -1.74 -10.91 -9.46
N ASP A 241 -2.40 -9.84 -9.90
CA ASP A 241 -2.90 -9.71 -11.27
C ASP A 241 -2.16 -8.57 -12.00
N ALA A 242 -1.69 -8.85 -13.22
CA ALA A 242 -1.11 -7.87 -14.14
C ALA A 242 -1.99 -7.77 -15.40
N ARG A 243 -2.35 -6.56 -15.81
CA ARG A 243 -3.36 -6.35 -16.86
C ARG A 243 -2.97 -5.28 -17.88
N PHE A 244 -3.32 -5.53 -19.15
CA PHE A 244 -3.11 -4.69 -20.32
C PHE A 244 -1.69 -4.69 -20.88
N GLY A 245 -1.57 -4.46 -22.20
CA GLY A 245 -0.33 -4.59 -22.96
C GLY A 245 0.83 -3.67 -22.53
N SER A 246 0.55 -2.52 -21.92
CA SER A 246 1.61 -1.64 -21.39
C SER A 246 2.15 -2.09 -20.03
N THR A 247 1.53 -3.10 -19.40
CA THR A 247 2.01 -3.64 -18.12
C THR A 247 3.19 -4.59 -18.32
N SER A 248 4.27 -4.30 -17.61
CA SER A 248 5.45 -5.16 -17.51
C SER A 248 6.00 -5.20 -16.09
N ALA A 249 6.36 -6.38 -15.58
CA ALA A 249 6.92 -6.51 -14.24
C ALA A 249 7.94 -7.65 -14.07
N LEU A 250 8.93 -7.42 -13.21
CA LEU A 250 9.72 -8.47 -12.57
C LEU A 250 9.07 -8.81 -11.23
N ILE A 251 8.74 -10.08 -11.01
CA ILE A 251 8.15 -10.59 -9.77
C ILE A 251 9.09 -11.65 -9.19
N ALA A 252 9.77 -11.35 -8.10
CA ALA A 252 10.81 -12.23 -7.56
C ALA A 252 10.85 -12.36 -6.03
N ASN A 253 11.25 -13.52 -5.52
CA ASN A 253 11.43 -13.79 -4.09
C ASN A 253 10.19 -13.55 -3.20
N ASN A 254 8.98 -13.60 -3.75
CA ASN A 254 7.76 -13.44 -2.96
C ASN A 254 7.28 -14.78 -2.39
N ILE A 255 6.53 -14.74 -1.29
CA ILE A 255 5.75 -15.86 -0.75
C ILE A 255 4.27 -15.55 -1.00
N ILE A 256 3.59 -16.38 -1.78
CA ILE A 256 2.24 -16.09 -2.30
C ILE A 256 1.34 -17.30 -2.04
N ALA A 257 0.44 -17.19 -1.07
CA ALA A 257 -0.75 -18.04 -0.99
C ALA A 257 -1.80 -17.46 -1.95
N GLY A 258 -1.77 -17.92 -3.19
CA GLY A 258 -2.50 -17.31 -4.30
C GLY A 258 -1.86 -17.60 -5.67
N ARG A 259 -2.06 -16.72 -6.66
CA ARG A 259 -1.50 -16.87 -8.01
C ARG A 259 -0.76 -15.65 -8.50
N ILE A 260 -0.07 -15.79 -9.63
CA ILE A 260 0.32 -14.66 -10.49
C ILE A 260 -0.39 -14.84 -11.84
N LYS A 261 -1.21 -13.86 -12.23
CA LYS A 261 -2.01 -13.93 -13.46
C LYS A 261 -1.75 -12.73 -14.37
N ASP A 262 -1.34 -13.03 -15.60
CA ASP A 262 -1.18 -12.04 -16.66
C ASP A 262 -2.48 -12.01 -17.47
N ARG A 263 -2.98 -10.82 -17.76
CA ARG A 263 -4.29 -10.58 -18.40
C ARG A 263 -4.15 -9.54 -19.49
N ASP A 264 -4.96 -9.68 -20.53
CA ASP A 264 -5.17 -8.67 -21.57
C ASP A 264 -3.86 -8.14 -22.19
N GLY A 265 -2.86 -9.01 -22.37
CA GLY A 265 -1.57 -8.68 -23.00
C GLY A 265 -0.46 -8.23 -22.05
N ALA A 266 -0.68 -8.21 -20.72
CA ALA A 266 0.39 -7.93 -19.76
C ALA A 266 1.50 -8.98 -19.84
N THR A 267 2.73 -8.59 -19.47
CA THR A 267 3.90 -9.47 -19.48
C THR A 267 4.65 -9.45 -18.14
N THR A 268 4.89 -10.62 -17.55
CA THR A 268 5.67 -10.72 -16.30
C THR A 268 6.85 -11.68 -16.43
N ILE A 269 7.96 -11.33 -15.78
CA ILE A 269 9.10 -12.21 -15.54
C ILE A 269 9.00 -12.67 -14.09
N ARG A 270 9.01 -13.99 -13.85
CA ARG A 270 8.78 -14.60 -12.54
C ARG A 270 10.01 -15.39 -12.12
N GLN A 271 10.60 -15.11 -10.96
CA GLN A 271 11.84 -15.75 -10.49
C GLN A 271 11.76 -16.07 -8.99
N ASN A 272 12.10 -17.30 -8.58
CA ASN A 272 12.21 -17.69 -7.16
C ASN A 272 11.03 -17.25 -6.27
N ASN A 273 9.79 -17.30 -6.75
CA ASN A 273 8.63 -17.08 -5.89
C ASN A 273 8.20 -18.42 -5.30
N LEU A 274 7.90 -18.45 -4.00
CA LEU A 274 7.21 -19.56 -3.36
C LEU A 274 5.71 -19.32 -3.53
N ILE A 275 5.05 -20.10 -4.39
CA ILE A 275 3.64 -19.94 -4.74
C ILE A 275 2.89 -21.19 -4.32
N ASP A 276 1.82 -21.00 -3.55
CA ASP A 276 0.82 -22.00 -3.26
C ASP A 276 -0.48 -21.62 -3.96
N ILE A 277 -0.71 -22.28 -5.11
CA ILE A 277 -1.81 -21.98 -6.03
C ILE A 277 -3.15 -22.51 -5.51
N ASP A 278 -3.12 -23.54 -4.67
CA ASP A 278 -4.31 -24.21 -4.17
C ASP A 278 -5.03 -23.37 -3.10
N CYS A 279 -4.38 -22.31 -2.62
CA CYS A 279 -4.95 -21.27 -1.75
C CYS A 279 -5.96 -20.33 -2.43
N VAL A 280 -6.18 -20.43 -3.74
CA VAL A 280 -7.09 -19.55 -4.48
C VAL A 280 -8.54 -20.06 -4.38
N GLN A 281 -9.31 -19.56 -3.42
CA GLN A 281 -10.78 -19.75 -3.38
C GLN A 281 -11.49 -18.42 -3.09
N PRO A 282 -12.09 -17.76 -4.10
CA PRO A 282 -12.85 -16.53 -3.90
C PRO A 282 -14.07 -16.78 -2.98
N GLY A 283 -14.18 -16.01 -1.89
CA GLY A 283 -15.39 -15.96 -1.07
C GLY A 283 -15.57 -17.06 -0.02
N SER A 284 -14.58 -17.91 0.21
CA SER A 284 -14.63 -18.96 1.24
C SER A 284 -13.96 -18.48 2.54
N TYR A 285 -14.76 -18.21 3.58
CA TYR A 285 -14.27 -18.00 4.95
C TYR A 285 -13.91 -19.36 5.57
N TRP A 286 -12.67 -19.83 5.41
CA TRP A 286 -12.01 -20.84 6.28
C TRP A 286 -12.63 -22.29 6.35
N PRO A 287 -11.85 -23.35 6.67
CA PRO A 287 -10.42 -23.60 6.52
C PRO A 287 -10.13 -24.53 5.34
N PHE A 288 -9.36 -24.06 4.37
CA PHE A 288 -8.49 -24.96 3.60
C PHE A 288 -7.08 -24.73 4.11
N SER A 289 -6.33 -25.80 4.42
CA SER A 289 -4.94 -25.66 4.84
C SER A 289 -4.09 -25.29 3.62
N CYS A 290 -3.59 -24.06 3.58
CA CYS A 290 -2.54 -23.70 2.65
C CYS A 290 -1.22 -24.28 3.15
N ALA A 291 -0.38 -24.82 2.27
CA ALA A 291 0.96 -25.26 2.64
C ALA A 291 1.82 -24.08 3.14
N VAL A 292 1.54 -22.87 2.65
CA VAL A 292 2.16 -21.63 3.15
C VAL A 292 1.78 -21.34 4.62
N ASP A 293 0.64 -21.86 5.12
CA ASP A 293 0.22 -21.65 6.52
C ASP A 293 1.14 -22.37 7.49
N GLU A 294 1.66 -23.53 7.08
CA GLU A 294 2.55 -24.35 7.90
C GLU A 294 3.97 -23.75 8.01
N LEU A 295 4.28 -22.72 7.23
CA LEU A 295 5.57 -22.03 7.31
C LEU A 295 5.67 -21.18 8.57
N TYR A 296 4.54 -20.70 9.11
CA TYR A 296 4.49 -19.70 10.16
C TYR A 296 3.62 -20.12 11.35
N GLN A 297 3.78 -19.43 12.47
CA GLN A 297 3.05 -19.74 13.69
C GLN A 297 1.54 -19.43 13.60
N ALA A 298 1.16 -18.27 13.05
CA ALA A 298 -0.24 -17.89 12.81
C ALA A 298 -0.32 -16.74 11.77
N PRO A 299 -0.10 -17.00 10.48
CA PRO A 299 0.10 -15.94 9.48
C PRO A 299 -1.17 -15.09 9.22
N TYR A 300 -2.37 -15.66 9.36
CA TYR A 300 -3.64 -14.91 9.26
C TYR A 300 -3.84 -13.87 10.37
N ALA A 301 -3.17 -14.06 11.50
CA ALA A 301 -3.15 -13.13 12.63
C ALA A 301 -1.90 -12.23 12.63
N GLY A 302 -1.08 -12.28 11.56
CA GLY A 302 0.16 -11.52 11.47
C GLY A 302 1.34 -12.14 12.25
N ASP A 303 1.24 -13.36 12.76
CA ASP A 303 2.37 -14.02 13.42
C ASP A 303 3.22 -14.80 12.42
N PHE A 304 4.26 -14.12 11.91
CA PHE A 304 5.23 -14.64 10.95
C PHE A 304 6.43 -15.32 11.62
N ARG A 305 6.36 -15.73 12.89
CA ARG A 305 7.43 -16.56 13.47
C ARG A 305 7.54 -17.88 12.69
N LEU A 306 8.73 -18.14 12.16
CA LEU A 306 9.00 -19.26 11.26
C LEU A 306 8.93 -20.61 11.99
N GLN A 307 8.09 -21.52 11.48
CA GLN A 307 7.97 -22.91 11.93
C GLN A 307 8.76 -23.86 11.01
N LYS A 308 8.64 -23.68 9.69
CA LYS A 308 9.31 -24.52 8.67
C LYS A 308 10.13 -23.65 7.72
N GLY A 309 11.46 -23.67 7.89
CA GLY A 309 12.36 -22.79 7.14
C GLY A 309 12.95 -23.35 5.84
N SER A 310 12.80 -24.64 5.54
CA SER A 310 13.53 -25.29 4.42
C SER A 310 13.26 -24.68 3.03
N LEU A 311 12.07 -24.09 2.85
CA LEU A 311 11.62 -23.40 1.64
C LEU A 311 11.95 -21.90 1.62
N ILE A 312 12.33 -21.31 2.75
CA ILE A 312 12.52 -19.86 2.91
C ILE A 312 14.00 -19.50 3.05
N LEU A 313 14.71 -20.19 3.95
CA LEU A 313 16.07 -19.83 4.36
C LEU A 313 17.06 -19.93 3.20
N GLY A 314 17.66 -18.79 2.81
CA GLY A 314 18.66 -18.68 1.75
C GLY A 314 18.19 -19.07 0.35
N ARG A 315 16.87 -19.10 0.11
CA ARG A 315 16.28 -19.55 -1.17
C ARG A 315 16.02 -18.43 -2.19
N GLY A 316 16.14 -17.17 -1.78
CA GLY A 316 16.00 -16.01 -2.66
C GLY A 316 17.20 -15.78 -3.57
N ILE A 317 16.98 -15.04 -4.66
CA ILE A 317 18.03 -14.55 -5.56
C ILE A 317 18.37 -13.09 -5.25
N THR A 318 19.62 -12.66 -5.51
CA THR A 318 20.00 -11.26 -5.33
C THR A 318 19.33 -10.36 -6.36
N ILE A 319 18.40 -9.51 -5.91
CA ILE A 319 17.79 -8.44 -6.72
C ILE A 319 18.59 -7.13 -6.58
N ASN A 320 19.08 -6.85 -5.37
CA ASN A 320 19.95 -5.72 -5.04
C ASN A 320 20.91 -6.15 -3.92
N LYS A 321 22.18 -5.74 -4.00
CA LYS A 321 23.21 -6.03 -2.98
C LYS A 321 22.98 -5.29 -1.65
N LYS A 322 22.18 -4.22 -1.64
CA LYS A 322 21.82 -3.45 -0.45
C LYS A 322 20.33 -3.59 -0.19
N MET A 323 19.94 -4.71 0.39
CA MET A 323 18.55 -5.01 0.70
C MET A 323 18.36 -5.12 2.21
N THR A 324 17.23 -4.61 2.66
CA THR A 324 16.73 -4.79 4.02
C THR A 324 15.46 -5.62 3.99
N ASP A 325 15.04 -6.12 5.15
CA ASP A 325 13.77 -6.82 5.37
C ASP A 325 12.68 -5.85 5.87
N PHE A 326 11.51 -6.39 6.22
CA PHE A 326 10.36 -5.66 6.76
C PHE A 326 10.69 -4.83 8.01
N CYS A 327 11.65 -5.29 8.82
CA CYS A 327 12.10 -4.63 10.05
C CYS A 327 13.43 -3.88 9.87
N ASP A 328 13.80 -3.57 8.63
CA ASP A 328 15.04 -2.89 8.27
C ASP A 328 16.34 -3.65 8.59
N ASN A 329 16.25 -4.96 8.86
CA ASN A 329 17.44 -5.80 9.01
C ASN A 329 18.11 -6.03 7.67
N THR A 330 19.44 -5.99 7.62
CA THR A 330 20.20 -6.30 6.41
C THR A 330 19.96 -7.76 5.98
N ALA A 331 19.65 -7.95 4.71
CA ALA A 331 19.54 -9.25 4.08
C ALA A 331 20.92 -9.79 3.68
N ASP A 332 21.05 -11.12 3.55
CA ASP A 332 22.23 -11.71 2.93
C ASP A 332 22.32 -11.24 1.46
N PRO A 333 23.46 -10.70 1.01
CA PRO A 333 23.59 -10.14 -0.33
C PRO A 333 23.68 -11.19 -1.45
N GLN A 334 23.91 -12.46 -1.13
CA GLN A 334 24.05 -13.57 -2.09
C GLN A 334 22.88 -14.56 -1.99
N HIS A 335 22.45 -14.85 -0.78
CA HIS A 335 21.42 -15.85 -0.48
C HIS A 335 20.38 -15.26 0.48
N PRO A 336 19.61 -14.23 0.06
CA PRO A 336 18.55 -13.71 0.90
C PRO A 336 17.46 -14.77 1.13
N ASP A 337 16.73 -14.63 2.23
CA ASP A 337 15.53 -15.44 2.45
C ASP A 337 14.42 -15.02 1.49
N LEU A 338 13.51 -15.94 1.17
CA LEU A 338 12.27 -15.60 0.47
C LEU A 338 11.33 -14.80 1.38
N GLY A 339 10.58 -13.89 0.76
CA GLY A 339 9.59 -13.08 1.45
C GLY A 339 10.19 -11.91 2.24
N PRO A 340 9.37 -11.26 3.06
CA PRO A 340 9.66 -9.94 3.60
C PRO A 340 10.56 -9.95 4.84
N ILE A 341 10.83 -11.11 5.45
CA ILE A 341 11.57 -11.22 6.70
C ILE A 341 12.82 -12.05 6.47
N GLN A 342 13.96 -11.59 6.98
CA GLN A 342 15.24 -12.29 6.87
C GLN A 342 15.53 -13.01 8.19
N TYR A 343 15.14 -14.28 8.26
CA TYR A 343 15.32 -15.16 9.42
C TYR A 343 16.76 -15.66 9.55
N SER A 344 17.46 -15.86 8.42
CA SER A 344 18.83 -16.40 8.38
C SER A 344 19.86 -15.49 9.05
N ASN A 345 19.56 -14.20 9.25
CA ASN A 345 20.43 -13.27 9.95
C ASN A 345 20.32 -13.35 11.49
N GLY A 346 19.39 -14.17 12.02
CA GLY A 346 19.17 -14.36 13.46
C GLY A 346 18.63 -13.13 14.20
N ARG A 347 18.17 -12.09 13.50
CA ARG A 347 17.61 -10.88 14.09
C ARG A 347 16.10 -11.01 14.27
N SER A 348 15.58 -10.33 15.29
CA SER A 348 14.14 -10.26 15.52
C SER A 348 13.48 -9.43 14.42
N CYS A 349 12.42 -9.97 13.85
CA CYS A 349 11.46 -9.21 13.07
C CYS A 349 10.06 -9.77 13.35
N LEU A 350 9.20 -8.93 13.93
CA LEU A 350 7.81 -9.28 14.20
C LEU A 350 6.94 -8.16 13.66
N PRO A 351 6.05 -8.44 12.70
CA PRO A 351 5.08 -7.48 12.20
C PRO A 351 3.94 -7.36 13.22
N LEU A 352 4.22 -6.74 14.36
CA LEU A 352 3.23 -6.45 15.38
C LEU A 352 2.59 -5.09 15.08
N TYR A 353 1.26 -5.07 15.08
CA TYR A 353 0.50 -3.83 15.15
C TYR A 353 0.82 -3.14 16.47
N ARG A 354 1.18 -1.85 16.41
CA ARG A 354 1.30 -0.97 17.58
C ARG A 354 0.07 -0.06 17.57
N GLU A 355 -0.81 -0.26 18.55
CA GLU A 355 -1.93 0.66 18.83
C GLU A 355 -1.44 2.04 19.26
#